data_AF-A0A6N7IV85-F1
#
_entry.id   AF-A0A6N7IV85-F1
#
_cell.length_a   1.000
_cell.length_b   1.000
_cell.length_c   1.000
_cell.angle_alpha   90.00
_cell.angle_beta   90.00
_cell.angle_gamma   90.00
#
_symmetry.space_group_name_H-M   'P 1'
#
loop_
_entity.id
_entity.type
_entity.pdbx_description
1 polymer ?
#
loop_
_entity_poly.entity_id
_entity_poly.type
_entity_poly.pdbx_seq_one_letter_code
_entity_poly.pdbx_strand_id
1 'polypeptide(L)'
;MGEKNLFNAQRCELIRRFDLNKESWLADEICLRFNQLMDEDEAGDGIERLKPGELLISFQGKRVVIPLLSAEVISILQRSGSFSRAKATVEKMALKAIKRVVPGATMEELRAIISPRDRLPHTGDGDRQKVALPRYLAGPLAPPQMVYARTVDRPAGDDVLVPQAVVDKMLAFLVQEEHISRARALAMIFRLACLRELYCPPLGRVRPGQVAWIGISTTDRQQREHQTAYREQVPLLLTLHTQEELKHLARVKSLSELEAIQQAQMARVLTEAYLQGGLLALVDLQQLFLRSYQTFSRLLRQFMVDHQMVLPTPGTILDAGSAMTHKDIIIGFYLKGYFSHDIARITRHSPEAVDRYIDDFERVLILHTYGLPLELMARVVKRGPTLVAEYLNIIAEHFPDREAVKSHLRLKGVKI
;
A
#
# COMPACT_ATOMS: atom_id res chain seq x y z
N MET A 1 10.51 -2.91 11.66
CA MET A 1 9.47 -3.97 11.49
C MET A 1 8.62 -4.13 12.76
N GLY A 2 9.21 -4.22 13.97
CA GLY A 2 8.44 -4.27 15.23
C GLY A 2 7.48 -3.08 15.46
N GLU A 3 7.73 -1.97 14.78
CA GLU A 3 6.92 -0.75 14.90
C GLU A 3 5.74 -0.67 13.93
N LYS A 4 5.59 -1.64 13.00
CA LYS A 4 4.49 -1.68 12.02
C LYS A 4 3.28 -2.40 12.63
N ASN A 5 2.47 -1.71 13.43
CA ASN A 5 1.25 -2.26 14.01
C ASN A 5 0.17 -1.17 14.21
N LEU A 6 -1.08 -1.59 14.48
CA LEU A 6 -2.21 -0.68 14.70
C LEU A 6 -1.95 0.31 15.85
N PHE A 7 -1.43 -0.19 16.98
CA PHE A 7 -1.20 0.61 18.17
C PHE A 7 -0.29 1.81 17.88
N ASN A 8 0.84 1.58 17.21
CA ASN A 8 1.77 2.64 16.84
C ASN A 8 1.17 3.61 15.83
N ALA A 9 0.37 3.12 14.86
CA ALA A 9 -0.31 3.98 13.91
C ALA A 9 -1.30 4.93 14.59
N GLN A 10 -2.11 4.40 15.52
CA GLN A 10 -3.04 5.18 16.33
C GLN A 10 -2.32 6.19 17.22
N ARG A 11 -1.27 5.75 17.92
CA ARG A 11 -0.42 6.61 18.75
C ARG A 11 0.17 7.77 17.96
N CYS A 12 0.72 7.50 16.78
CA CYS A 12 1.28 8.52 15.90
C CYS A 12 0.22 9.51 15.38
N GLU A 13 -0.98 9.04 15.03
CA GLU A 13 -2.09 9.92 14.62
C GLU A 13 -2.51 10.84 15.77
N LEU A 14 -2.62 10.32 17.00
CA LEU A 14 -2.97 11.13 18.16
C LEU A 14 -1.93 12.24 18.42
N ILE A 15 -0.64 11.90 18.36
CA ILE A 15 0.46 12.85 18.52
C ILE A 15 0.44 13.93 17.44
N ARG A 16 0.26 13.55 16.17
CA ARG A 16 0.36 14.50 15.04
C ARG A 16 -0.86 15.39 14.87
N ARG A 17 -2.06 14.84 15.07
CA ARG A 17 -3.32 15.52 14.73
C ARG A 17 -3.94 16.26 15.91
N PHE A 18 -3.63 15.80 17.12
CA PHE A 18 -4.16 16.36 18.34
C PHE A 18 -3.06 16.89 19.24
N ASP A 19 -1.89 17.26 18.70
CA ASP A 19 -0.79 17.94 19.41
C ASP A 19 -0.45 17.34 20.78
N LEU A 20 -0.55 16.01 20.92
CA LEU A 20 -0.08 15.33 22.13
C LEU A 20 1.45 15.25 22.11
N ASN A 21 2.08 15.27 23.28
CA ASN A 21 3.53 15.13 23.38
C ASN A 21 4.01 13.79 22.77
N LYS A 22 5.20 13.75 22.15
CA LYS A 22 5.77 12.56 21.51
C LYS A 22 6.00 11.39 22.47
N GLU A 23 6.21 11.69 23.75
CA GLU A 23 6.34 10.72 24.85
C GLU A 23 5.07 10.71 25.74
N SER A 24 3.93 11.11 25.18
CA SER A 24 2.69 11.20 25.95
C SER A 24 2.21 9.82 26.37
N TRP A 25 2.36 9.52 27.67
CA TRP A 25 1.66 8.43 28.35
C TRP A 25 0.16 8.42 28.01
N LEU A 26 -0.44 9.62 27.89
CA LEU A 26 -1.87 9.76 27.59
C LEU A 26 -2.21 9.20 26.21
N ALA A 27 -1.37 9.43 25.19
CA ALA A 27 -1.60 8.85 23.86
C ALA A 27 -1.58 7.32 23.89
N ASP A 28 -0.69 6.73 24.69
CA ASP A 28 -0.59 5.28 24.86
C ASP A 28 -1.83 4.73 25.59
N GLU A 29 -2.21 5.37 26.70
CA GLU A 29 -3.37 4.97 27.51
C GLU A 29 -4.68 5.06 26.71
N ILE A 30 -4.88 6.13 25.94
CA ILE A 30 -6.03 6.28 25.05
C ILE A 30 -6.09 5.13 24.04
N CYS A 31 -4.96 4.81 23.39
CA CYS A 31 -4.91 3.73 22.39
C CYS A 31 -5.16 2.35 23.01
N LEU A 32 -4.56 2.06 24.17
CA LEU A 32 -4.75 0.80 24.90
C LEU A 32 -6.21 0.63 25.32
N ARG A 33 -6.77 1.62 26.02
CA ARG A 33 -8.15 1.59 26.52
C ARG A 33 -9.16 1.50 25.37
N PHE A 34 -8.99 2.29 24.31
CA PHE A 34 -9.86 2.21 23.13
C PHE A 34 -9.82 0.82 22.48
N ASN A 35 -8.62 0.27 22.22
CA ASN A 35 -8.51 -1.03 21.56
C ASN A 35 -9.04 -2.17 22.42
N GLN A 36 -8.82 -2.12 23.74
CA GLN A 36 -9.38 -3.11 24.66
C GLN A 36 -10.92 -3.09 24.61
N LEU A 37 -11.53 -1.92 24.69
CA LEU A 37 -12.99 -1.79 24.64
C LEU A 37 -13.57 -2.27 23.31
N MET A 38 -12.91 -1.97 22.19
CA MET A 38 -13.29 -2.49 20.88
C MET A 38 -13.09 -4.00 20.77
N ASP A 39 -12.00 -4.56 21.30
CA ASP A 39 -11.75 -6.01 21.31
C ASP A 39 -12.82 -6.75 22.14
N GLU A 40 -13.24 -6.21 23.28
CA GLU A 40 -14.29 -6.76 24.14
C GLU A 40 -15.67 -6.76 23.45
N ASP A 41 -16.04 -5.64 22.82
CA ASP A 41 -17.31 -5.48 22.10
C ASP A 41 -17.38 -6.40 20.86
N GLU A 42 -16.32 -6.40 20.04
CA GLU A 42 -16.23 -7.24 18.84
C GLU A 42 -16.19 -8.74 19.17
N ALA A 43 -15.59 -9.12 20.31
CA ALA A 43 -15.63 -10.50 20.78
C ALA A 43 -17.05 -10.93 21.18
N GLY A 44 -17.86 -10.03 21.73
CA GLY A 44 -19.28 -10.26 22.02
C GLY A 44 -20.10 -10.54 20.76
N ASP A 45 -19.79 -9.85 19.67
CA ASP A 45 -20.47 -9.98 18.37
C ASP A 45 -19.85 -11.03 17.44
N GLY A 46 -18.76 -11.69 17.84
CA GLY A 46 -18.05 -12.68 17.03
C GLY A 46 -17.35 -12.09 15.80
N ILE A 47 -16.98 -10.80 15.85
CA ILE A 47 -16.32 -10.10 14.76
C ILE A 47 -14.81 -10.38 14.81
N GLU A 48 -14.32 -11.19 13.88
CA GLU A 48 -12.88 -11.39 13.69
C GLU A 48 -12.30 -10.41 12.66
N ARG A 49 -11.08 -9.91 12.91
CA ARG A 49 -10.37 -8.96 12.03
C ARG A 49 -9.03 -9.51 11.56
N LEU A 50 -8.65 -9.17 10.34
CA LEU A 50 -7.32 -9.47 9.80
C LEU A 50 -6.32 -8.42 10.27
N LYS A 51 -5.29 -8.80 11.04
CA LYS A 51 -4.30 -7.86 11.58
C LYS A 51 -3.17 -7.58 10.58
N PRO A 52 -2.46 -6.44 10.70
CA PRO A 52 -1.25 -6.20 9.92
C PRO A 52 -0.24 -7.34 10.03
N GLY A 53 0.26 -7.81 8.89
CA GLY A 53 1.14 -8.97 8.81
C GLY A 53 0.40 -10.30 8.63
N GLU A 54 -0.93 -10.32 8.55
CA GLU A 54 -1.72 -11.52 8.38
C GLU A 54 -2.32 -11.63 6.97
N LEU A 55 -2.31 -12.85 6.44
CA LEU A 55 -2.86 -13.23 5.14
C LEU A 55 -4.09 -14.11 5.34
N LEU A 56 -5.20 -13.76 4.72
CA LEU A 56 -6.37 -14.64 4.66
C LEU A 56 -6.22 -15.62 3.49
N ILE A 57 -6.29 -16.92 3.74
CA ILE A 57 -6.30 -17.95 2.68
C ILE A 57 -7.60 -18.76 2.71
N SER A 58 -7.89 -19.43 1.60
CA SER A 58 -8.88 -20.50 1.56
C SER A 58 -8.14 -21.83 1.49
N PHE A 59 -8.38 -22.70 2.46
CA PHE A 59 -7.80 -24.04 2.53
C PHE A 59 -8.93 -25.06 2.63
N GLN A 60 -9.09 -25.89 1.60
CA GLN A 60 -10.19 -26.87 1.48
C GLN A 60 -11.57 -26.25 1.76
N GLY A 61 -11.84 -25.06 1.20
CA GLY A 61 -13.10 -24.33 1.37
C GLY A 61 -13.23 -23.55 2.68
N LYS A 62 -12.33 -23.75 3.65
CA LYS A 62 -12.34 -23.05 4.94
C LYS A 62 -11.44 -21.83 4.90
N ARG A 63 -11.87 -20.73 5.53
CA ARG A 63 -11.08 -19.50 5.66
C ARG A 63 -10.09 -19.65 6.82
N VAL A 64 -8.81 -19.38 6.56
CA VAL A 64 -7.75 -19.50 7.58
C VAL A 64 -6.86 -18.26 7.51
N VAL A 65 -6.58 -17.67 8.67
CA VAL A 65 -5.64 -16.55 8.81
C VAL A 65 -4.23 -17.08 9.06
N ILE A 66 -3.28 -16.61 8.26
CA ILE A 66 -1.87 -17.01 8.31
C ILE A 66 -1.02 -15.81 8.74
N PRO A 67 -0.31 -15.89 9.89
CA PRO A 67 0.54 -14.82 10.34
C PRO A 67 1.89 -14.85 9.60
N LEU A 68 2.06 -13.97 8.61
CA LEU A 68 3.31 -13.82 7.86
C LEU A 68 4.36 -13.01 8.64
N LEU A 69 3.93 -12.02 9.43
CA LEU A 69 4.82 -11.13 10.18
C LEU A 69 4.40 -11.01 11.66
N SER A 70 4.50 -12.11 12.40
CA SER A 70 4.23 -12.14 13.84
C SER A 70 5.35 -11.51 14.67
N ALA A 71 5.08 -11.21 15.95
CA ALA A 71 6.11 -10.74 16.90
C ALA A 71 7.30 -11.71 17.01
N GLU A 72 7.06 -13.02 16.95
CA GLU A 72 8.11 -14.04 16.94
C GLU A 72 8.98 -13.95 15.69
N VAL A 73 8.36 -13.82 14.51
CA VAL A 73 9.06 -13.66 13.23
C VAL A 73 9.89 -12.37 13.21
N ILE A 74 9.31 -11.27 13.69
CA ILE A 74 10.00 -9.98 13.81
C ILE A 74 11.23 -10.11 14.73
N SER A 75 11.09 -10.78 15.87
CA SER A 75 12.19 -10.99 16.82
C SER A 75 13.34 -11.79 16.19
N ILE A 76 13.03 -12.84 15.42
CA ILE A 76 14.03 -13.63 14.68
C ILE A 76 14.78 -12.75 13.67
N LEU A 77 14.04 -11.94 12.91
CA LEU A 77 14.62 -11.04 11.90
C LEU A 77 15.51 -9.97 12.54
N GLN A 78 15.11 -9.41 13.68
CA GLN A 78 15.88 -8.38 14.39
C GLN A 78 17.14 -8.93 15.07
N ARG A 79 17.05 -10.12 15.70
CA ARG A 79 18.16 -10.69 16.47
C ARG A 79 19.18 -11.42 15.61
N SER A 80 18.71 -12.20 14.63
CA SER A 80 19.56 -13.10 13.86
C SER A 80 19.77 -12.69 12.41
N GLY A 81 18.92 -11.80 11.87
CA GLY A 81 18.88 -11.49 10.44
C GLY A 81 18.54 -12.70 9.53
N SER A 82 18.26 -13.88 10.11
CA SER A 82 18.14 -15.12 9.36
C SER A 82 16.75 -15.25 8.73
N PHE A 83 16.67 -14.91 7.44
CA PHE A 83 15.45 -15.08 6.67
C PHE A 83 14.97 -16.54 6.62
N SER A 84 15.88 -17.51 6.46
CA SER A 84 15.51 -18.93 6.41
C SER A 84 14.85 -19.41 7.72
N ARG A 85 15.35 -18.94 8.87
CA ARG A 85 14.72 -19.23 10.18
C ARG A 85 13.35 -18.58 10.30
N ALA A 86 13.25 -17.29 9.94
CA ALA A 86 11.98 -16.57 9.93
C ALA A 86 10.93 -17.26 9.06
N LYS A 87 11.30 -17.65 7.84
CA LYS A 87 10.45 -18.43 6.92
C LYS A 87 10.00 -19.75 7.54
N ALA A 88 10.92 -20.53 8.12
CA ALA A 88 10.57 -21.80 8.75
C ALA A 88 9.59 -21.62 9.93
N THR A 89 9.73 -20.52 10.69
CA THR A 89 8.77 -20.16 11.74
C THR A 89 7.40 -19.82 11.16
N VAL A 90 7.33 -19.02 10.09
CA VAL A 90 6.06 -18.74 9.39
C VAL A 90 5.40 -20.03 8.90
N GLU A 91 6.14 -20.94 8.27
CA GLU A 91 5.60 -22.24 7.82
C GLU A 91 5.04 -23.07 8.98
N LYS A 92 5.73 -23.12 10.11
CA LYS A 92 5.26 -23.83 11.31
C LYS A 92 3.98 -23.20 11.89
N MET A 93 3.95 -21.88 12.02
CA MET A 93 2.78 -21.14 12.52
C MET A 93 1.57 -21.32 11.59
N ALA A 94 1.80 -21.23 10.28
CA ALA A 94 0.79 -21.42 9.25
C ALA A 94 0.21 -22.85 9.29
N LEU A 95 1.06 -23.88 9.40
CA LEU A 95 0.60 -25.26 9.52
C LEU A 95 -0.23 -25.47 10.79
N LYS A 96 0.19 -24.87 11.93
CA LYS A 96 -0.58 -24.91 13.17
C LYS A 96 -1.95 -24.24 13.03
N ALA A 97 -2.02 -23.10 12.34
CA ALA A 97 -3.27 -22.39 12.07
C ALA A 97 -4.23 -23.23 11.22
N ILE A 98 -3.73 -23.84 10.14
CA ILE A 98 -4.54 -24.72 9.29
C ILE A 98 -4.98 -25.97 10.03
N LYS A 99 -4.10 -26.61 10.81
CA LYS A 99 -4.44 -27.85 11.54
C LYS A 99 -5.54 -27.69 12.58
N ARG A 100 -5.76 -26.48 13.11
CA ARG A 100 -6.93 -26.19 13.97
C ARG A 100 -8.25 -26.35 13.24
N VAL A 101 -8.25 -26.14 11.94
CA VAL A 101 -9.44 -26.08 11.08
C VAL A 101 -9.57 -27.34 10.20
N VAL A 102 -8.43 -27.91 9.80
CA VAL A 102 -8.27 -29.13 9.01
C VAL A 102 -7.14 -29.98 9.62
N PRO A 103 -7.44 -30.91 10.55
CA PRO A 103 -6.42 -31.67 11.28
C PRO A 103 -5.46 -32.49 10.40
N GLY A 104 -5.93 -32.95 9.24
CA GLY A 104 -5.15 -33.74 8.28
C GLY A 104 -4.22 -32.94 7.37
N ALA A 105 -4.17 -31.60 7.50
CA ALA A 105 -3.38 -30.76 6.61
C ALA A 105 -1.88 -31.04 6.70
N THR A 106 -1.22 -31.07 5.53
CA THR A 106 0.20 -31.35 5.38
C THR A 106 1.01 -30.07 5.11
N MET A 107 2.31 -30.13 5.38
CA MET A 107 3.23 -29.04 5.03
C MET A 107 3.33 -28.84 3.51
N GLU A 108 3.20 -29.91 2.73
CA GLU A 108 3.30 -29.85 1.27
C GLU A 108 2.13 -29.06 0.63
N GLU A 109 0.90 -29.31 1.10
CA GLU A 109 -0.28 -28.54 0.69
C GLU A 109 -0.16 -27.06 1.08
N LEU A 110 0.38 -26.77 2.27
CA LEU A 110 0.64 -25.40 2.71
C LEU A 110 1.67 -24.70 1.80
N ARG A 111 2.78 -25.38 1.50
CA ARG A 111 3.84 -24.84 0.63
C ARG A 111 3.32 -24.52 -0.76
N ALA A 112 2.30 -25.21 -1.26
CA ALA A 112 1.68 -24.89 -2.55
C ALA A 112 1.04 -23.48 -2.57
N ILE A 113 0.71 -22.93 -1.39
CA ILE A 113 0.05 -21.63 -1.23
C ILE A 113 1.06 -20.54 -0.86
N ILE A 114 1.83 -20.74 0.21
CA ILE A 114 2.66 -19.66 0.80
C ILE A 114 4.13 -19.69 0.39
N SER A 115 4.66 -20.83 -0.05
CA SER A 115 6.08 -21.00 -0.39
C SER A 115 6.30 -21.99 -1.54
N PRO A 116 5.68 -21.77 -2.72
CA PRO A 116 5.64 -22.74 -3.83
C PRO A 116 7.02 -23.14 -4.36
N ARG A 117 8.04 -22.30 -4.17
CA ARG A 117 9.43 -22.63 -4.51
C ARG A 117 9.92 -23.92 -3.84
N ASP A 118 9.51 -24.19 -2.60
CA ASP A 118 10.05 -25.30 -1.81
C ASP A 118 9.53 -26.66 -2.28
N ARG A 119 8.57 -26.66 -3.20
CA ARG A 119 8.07 -27.85 -3.90
C ARG A 119 8.89 -28.19 -5.16
N LEU A 120 9.69 -27.26 -5.66
CA LEU A 120 10.47 -27.45 -6.88
C LEU A 120 11.86 -28.02 -6.56
N PRO A 121 12.38 -28.94 -7.40
CA PRO A 121 13.71 -29.49 -7.23
C PRO A 121 14.74 -28.35 -7.21
N HIS A 122 15.81 -28.53 -6.44
CA HIS A 122 16.92 -27.60 -6.50
C HIS A 122 17.68 -27.83 -7.80
N THR A 123 17.30 -27.12 -8.86
CA THR A 123 18.19 -26.93 -9.99
C THR A 123 19.39 -26.11 -9.48
N GLY A 124 20.60 -26.60 -9.76
CA GLY A 124 21.83 -25.85 -9.50
C GLY A 124 21.79 -24.47 -10.18
N ASP A 125 22.81 -23.64 -9.93
CA ASP A 125 22.97 -22.32 -10.55
C ASP A 125 23.28 -22.38 -12.07
N GLY A 126 22.64 -23.31 -12.79
CA GLY A 126 22.77 -23.49 -14.23
C GLY A 126 22.60 -22.17 -14.97
N ASP A 127 23.65 -21.83 -15.72
CA ASP A 127 23.91 -20.66 -16.55
C ASP A 127 22.89 -19.51 -16.43
N ARG A 128 22.81 -18.94 -15.22
CA ARG A 128 21.93 -17.79 -14.98
C ARG A 128 22.63 -16.57 -15.56
N GLN A 129 22.23 -16.18 -16.78
CA GLN A 129 22.69 -14.92 -17.36
C GLN A 129 22.47 -13.79 -16.34
N LYS A 130 23.58 -13.19 -15.90
CA LYS A 130 23.56 -11.95 -15.13
C LYS A 130 23.09 -10.86 -16.09
N VAL A 131 21.79 -10.61 -16.14
CA VAL A 131 21.26 -9.45 -16.87
C VAL A 131 21.83 -8.20 -16.19
N ALA A 132 22.65 -7.47 -16.92
CA ALA A 132 23.24 -6.23 -16.46
C ALA A 132 22.12 -5.19 -16.23
N LEU A 133 22.24 -4.44 -15.14
CA LEU A 133 21.33 -3.34 -14.79
C LEU A 133 21.31 -2.29 -15.91
N PRO A 134 20.16 -1.94 -16.49
CA PRO A 134 20.00 -0.59 -17.02
C PRO A 134 20.09 0.37 -15.84
N ARG A 135 20.99 1.36 -15.91
CA ARG A 135 21.19 2.34 -14.82
C ARG A 135 19.94 3.15 -14.53
N TYR A 136 19.07 3.32 -15.53
CA TYR A 136 17.73 3.88 -15.46
C TYR A 136 16.93 3.28 -16.61
N LEU A 137 15.78 2.66 -16.35
CA LEU A 137 14.79 2.47 -17.40
C LEU A 137 13.96 3.74 -17.45
N ALA A 138 14.17 4.54 -18.49
CA ALA A 138 13.22 5.56 -18.89
C ALA A 138 12.00 4.83 -19.45
N GLY A 139 10.94 4.73 -18.64
CA GLY A 139 9.69 4.09 -19.01
C GLY A 139 8.57 4.61 -18.11
N PRO A 140 7.32 4.63 -18.59
CA PRO A 140 6.20 5.10 -17.78
C PRO A 140 6.01 4.20 -16.56
N LEU A 141 5.37 4.74 -15.50
CA LEU A 141 4.89 3.92 -14.40
C LEU A 141 3.94 2.85 -14.93
N ALA A 142 4.08 1.63 -14.41
CA ALA A 142 3.24 0.50 -14.78
C ALA A 142 1.75 0.86 -14.66
N PRO A 143 0.98 0.88 -15.78
CA PRO A 143 -0.44 1.18 -15.71
C PRO A 143 -1.16 0.10 -14.91
N PRO A 144 -2.06 0.45 -13.96
CA PRO A 144 -2.75 -0.52 -13.12
C PRO A 144 -3.44 -1.65 -13.90
N GLN A 145 -3.99 -1.32 -15.07
CA GLN A 145 -4.68 -2.28 -15.93
C GLN A 145 -3.74 -3.36 -16.49
N MET A 146 -2.49 -3.00 -16.82
CA MET A 146 -1.52 -3.93 -17.41
C MET A 146 -1.00 -4.96 -16.40
N VAL A 147 -1.01 -4.60 -15.12
CA VAL A 147 -0.56 -5.47 -14.02
C VAL A 147 -1.72 -6.05 -13.21
N TYR A 148 -2.96 -5.91 -13.71
CA TYR A 148 -4.18 -6.37 -13.05
C TYR A 148 -4.35 -5.85 -11.60
N ALA A 149 -3.77 -4.69 -11.29
CA ALA A 149 -3.90 -4.05 -9.99
C ALA A 149 -5.27 -3.40 -9.87
N ARG A 150 -5.93 -3.63 -8.72
CA ARG A 150 -7.24 -3.05 -8.43
C ARG A 150 -7.14 -2.16 -7.20
N THR A 151 -7.94 -1.10 -7.18
CA THR A 151 -8.20 -0.37 -5.94
C THR A 151 -8.98 -1.29 -5.01
N VAL A 152 -8.51 -1.40 -3.78
CA VAL A 152 -9.25 -2.13 -2.75
C VAL A 152 -10.19 -1.15 -2.08
N ASP A 153 -11.49 -1.46 -2.08
CA ASP A 153 -12.50 -0.64 -1.43
C ASP A 153 -12.17 -0.52 0.06
N ARG A 154 -12.12 0.72 0.54
CA ARG A 154 -11.84 1.05 1.93
C ARG A 154 -12.98 1.87 2.48
N PRO A 155 -13.40 1.62 3.73
CA PRO A 155 -14.50 2.38 4.32
C PRO A 155 -14.16 3.87 4.33
N ALA A 156 -15.14 4.71 4.00
CA ALA A 156 -14.99 6.15 4.21
C ALA A 156 -14.90 6.42 5.72
N GLY A 157 -14.27 7.53 6.10
CA GLY A 157 -14.13 7.88 7.52
C GLY A 157 -15.47 7.96 8.26
N ASP A 158 -16.52 8.34 7.54
CA ASP A 158 -17.87 8.53 8.08
C ASP A 158 -18.68 7.23 8.14
N ASP A 159 -18.23 6.16 7.48
CA ASP A 159 -18.88 4.84 7.46
C ASP A 159 -18.51 3.97 8.68
N VAL A 160 -17.60 4.47 9.54
CA VAL A 160 -17.06 3.71 10.66
C VAL A 160 -17.91 3.91 11.90
N LEU A 161 -18.73 2.91 12.21
CA LEU A 161 -19.55 2.88 13.40
C LEU A 161 -18.70 2.51 14.62
N VAL A 162 -18.84 3.30 15.69
CA VAL A 162 -18.28 2.99 17.02
C VAL A 162 -19.45 2.63 17.94
N PRO A 163 -19.41 1.48 18.63
CA PRO A 163 -20.44 1.10 19.56
C PRO A 163 -20.65 2.18 20.63
N GLN A 164 -21.91 2.52 20.91
CA GLN A 164 -22.24 3.61 21.86
C GLN A 164 -21.63 3.35 23.25
N ALA A 165 -21.60 2.09 23.69
CA ALA A 165 -20.98 1.70 24.94
C ALA A 165 -19.47 2.01 25.00
N VAL A 166 -18.75 1.85 23.87
CA VAL A 166 -17.34 2.21 23.77
C VAL A 166 -17.18 3.74 23.80
N VAL A 167 -18.02 4.47 23.07
CA VAL A 167 -18.02 5.94 23.07
C VAL A 167 -18.24 6.49 24.48
N ASP A 168 -19.23 5.98 25.21
CA ASP A 168 -19.59 6.48 26.55
C ASP A 168 -18.45 6.23 27.55
N LYS A 169 -17.86 5.03 27.55
CA LYS A 169 -16.71 4.69 28.40
C LYS A 169 -15.48 5.55 28.06
N MET A 170 -15.20 5.78 26.79
CA MET A 170 -14.09 6.64 26.36
C MET A 170 -14.34 8.11 26.69
N LEU A 171 -15.57 8.60 26.61
CA LEU A 171 -15.90 9.97 27.01
C LEU A 171 -15.80 10.17 28.52
N ALA A 172 -16.20 9.19 29.33
CA ALA A 172 -16.00 9.24 30.77
C ALA A 172 -14.50 9.44 31.09
N PHE A 173 -13.63 8.63 30.49
CA PHE A 173 -12.18 8.77 30.62
C PHE A 173 -11.67 10.15 30.14
N LEU A 174 -11.88 10.46 28.87
CA LEU A 174 -11.25 11.62 28.22
C LEU A 174 -11.77 12.95 28.78
N VAL A 175 -13.06 13.05 29.10
CA VAL A 175 -13.68 14.31 29.53
C VAL A 175 -13.64 14.47 31.04
N GLN A 176 -13.92 13.41 31.80
CA GLN A 176 -14.05 13.51 33.26
C GLN A 176 -12.71 13.35 33.97
N GLU A 177 -11.86 12.42 33.52
CA GLU A 177 -10.55 12.14 34.13
C GLU A 177 -9.46 13.04 33.53
N GLU A 178 -9.41 13.14 32.19
CA GLU A 178 -8.32 13.83 31.47
C GLU A 178 -8.66 15.28 31.05
N HIS A 179 -9.86 15.75 31.37
CA HIS A 179 -10.33 17.12 31.09
C HIS A 179 -10.22 17.57 29.62
N ILE A 180 -10.25 16.63 28.68
CA ILE A 180 -10.30 16.91 27.24
C ILE A 180 -11.71 17.34 26.85
N SER A 181 -11.84 18.38 26.01
CA SER A 181 -13.15 18.83 25.55
C SER A 181 -13.90 17.72 24.81
N ARG A 182 -15.22 17.62 25.02
CA ARG A 182 -16.07 16.58 24.40
C ARG A 182 -15.88 16.48 22.88
N ALA A 183 -15.80 17.62 22.19
CA ALA A 183 -15.61 17.65 20.74
C ALA A 183 -14.26 17.02 20.31
N ARG A 184 -13.18 17.33 21.03
CA ARG A 184 -11.86 16.78 20.77
C ARG A 184 -11.79 15.28 21.12
N ALA A 185 -12.42 14.88 22.22
CA ALA A 185 -12.52 13.48 22.62
C ALA A 185 -13.26 12.63 21.58
N LEU A 186 -14.43 13.08 21.09
CA LEU A 186 -15.17 12.41 20.02
C LEU A 186 -14.33 12.31 18.73
N ALA A 187 -13.65 13.40 18.34
CA ALA A 187 -12.78 13.37 17.18
C ALA A 187 -11.66 12.33 17.33
N MET A 188 -11.02 12.23 18.50
CA MET A 188 -10.03 11.18 18.77
C MET A 188 -10.63 9.78 18.62
N ILE A 189 -11.77 9.50 19.28
CA ILE A 189 -12.44 8.19 19.24
C ILE A 189 -12.75 7.77 17.80
N PHE A 190 -13.39 8.63 17.01
CA PHE A 190 -13.75 8.30 15.63
C PHE A 190 -12.52 8.14 14.72
N ARG A 191 -11.44 8.91 14.95
CA ARG A 191 -10.19 8.70 14.21
C ARG A 191 -9.53 7.37 14.55
N LEU A 192 -9.50 6.98 15.82
CA LEU A 192 -8.97 5.69 16.25
C LEU A 192 -9.75 4.51 15.66
N ALA A 193 -11.08 4.63 15.60
CA ALA A 193 -11.95 3.64 14.96
C ALA A 193 -11.69 3.53 13.46
N CYS A 194 -11.56 4.66 12.77
CA CYS A 194 -11.21 4.69 11.35
C CYS A 194 -9.86 4.01 11.08
N LEU A 195 -8.84 4.27 11.91
CA LEU A 195 -7.56 3.58 11.80
C LEU A 195 -7.70 2.07 12.06
N ARG A 196 -8.49 1.66 13.06
CA ARG A 196 -8.76 0.24 13.33
C ARG A 196 -9.41 -0.45 12.12
N GLU A 197 -10.41 0.14 11.50
CA GLU A 197 -11.03 -0.39 10.27
C GLU A 197 -10.03 -0.51 9.11
N LEU A 198 -9.13 0.47 8.95
CA LEU A 198 -8.17 0.50 7.84
C LEU A 198 -7.00 -0.47 8.01
N TYR A 199 -6.47 -0.59 9.24
CA TYR A 199 -5.32 -1.44 9.55
C TYR A 199 -5.74 -2.89 9.85
N CYS A 200 -6.94 -3.05 10.43
CA CYS A 200 -7.48 -4.34 10.85
C CYS A 200 -8.89 -4.56 10.26
N PRO A 201 -9.03 -4.77 8.93
CA PRO A 201 -10.34 -4.95 8.32
C PRO A 201 -11.04 -6.22 8.85
N PRO A 202 -12.38 -6.20 9.04
CA PRO A 202 -13.15 -7.40 9.41
C PRO A 202 -13.00 -8.51 8.37
N LEU A 203 -12.89 -9.77 8.82
CA LEU A 203 -12.74 -10.93 7.93
C LEU A 203 -13.90 -11.10 6.94
N GLY A 204 -15.09 -10.59 7.26
CA GLY A 204 -16.23 -10.54 6.34
C GLY A 204 -15.98 -9.69 5.09
N ARG A 205 -15.15 -8.65 5.18
CA ARG A 205 -14.81 -7.73 4.08
C ARG A 205 -13.55 -8.14 3.32
N VAL A 206 -12.79 -9.09 3.85
CA VAL A 206 -11.53 -9.55 3.24
C VAL A 206 -11.77 -10.81 2.40
N ARG A 207 -11.20 -10.84 1.20
CA ARG A 207 -11.25 -11.99 0.29
C ARG A 207 -10.04 -12.91 0.51
N PRO A 208 -10.20 -14.24 0.40
CA PRO A 208 -9.08 -15.16 0.40
C PRO A 208 -8.05 -14.80 -0.69
N GLY A 209 -6.79 -14.75 -0.28
CA GLY A 209 -5.66 -14.25 -1.05
C GLY A 209 -5.25 -12.82 -0.69
N GLN A 210 -5.99 -12.12 0.16
CA GLN A 210 -5.63 -10.77 0.61
C GLN A 210 -4.86 -10.76 1.93
N VAL A 211 -3.93 -9.81 2.06
CA VAL A 211 -3.06 -9.59 3.21
C VAL A 211 -3.20 -8.14 3.70
N ALA A 212 -3.35 -7.97 5.00
CA ALA A 212 -3.25 -6.66 5.64
C ALA A 212 -1.77 -6.36 5.91
N TRP A 213 -1.28 -5.23 5.41
CA TRP A 213 0.13 -4.85 5.50
C TRP A 213 0.29 -3.37 5.81
N ILE A 214 1.52 -2.95 6.14
CA ILE A 214 1.85 -1.55 6.40
C ILE A 214 3.00 -1.12 5.50
N GLY A 215 2.71 -0.18 4.61
CA GLY A 215 3.65 0.44 3.68
C GLY A 215 4.20 1.77 4.20
N ILE A 216 5.15 2.30 3.45
CA ILE A 216 5.70 3.66 3.65
C ILE A 216 4.83 4.63 2.84
N SER A 217 4.52 5.80 3.39
CA SER A 217 3.79 6.81 2.64
C SER A 217 4.56 7.26 1.39
N THR A 218 3.83 7.44 0.31
CA THR A 218 4.32 8.06 -0.94
C THR A 218 4.67 9.53 -0.75
N THR A 219 4.07 10.20 0.24
CA THR A 219 4.34 11.60 0.62
C THR A 219 5.38 11.74 1.72
N ASP A 220 6.04 10.65 2.12
CA ASP A 220 7.09 10.67 3.15
C ASP A 220 8.30 11.48 2.64
N ARG A 221 8.28 12.79 2.91
CA ARG A 221 9.40 13.69 2.65
C ARG A 221 10.49 13.31 3.63
N GLN A 222 11.42 12.46 3.20
CA GLN A 222 12.56 11.95 3.96
C GLN A 222 13.07 12.98 4.98
N GLN A 223 12.55 12.94 6.20
CA GLN A 223 13.16 13.68 7.29
C GLN A 223 14.37 12.83 7.66
N ARG A 224 15.54 13.31 7.24
CA ARG A 224 16.85 12.63 7.31
C ARG A 224 17.26 12.21 8.72
N GLU A 225 16.43 12.43 9.74
CA GLU A 225 16.80 12.37 11.16
C GLU A 225 15.97 11.38 12.00
N HIS A 226 14.98 10.66 11.46
CA HIS A 226 14.10 9.84 12.31
C HIS A 226 14.06 8.35 11.99
N GLN A 227 14.07 7.56 13.08
CA GLN A 227 13.82 6.13 13.13
C GLN A 227 12.52 5.76 12.37
N THR A 228 12.40 4.52 11.90
CA THR A 228 11.24 4.02 11.13
C THR A 228 9.89 4.28 11.83
N ALA A 229 9.89 4.39 13.17
CA ALA A 229 8.76 4.75 14.01
C ALA A 229 8.04 6.05 13.61
N TYR A 230 8.76 7.02 13.03
CA TYR A 230 8.22 8.34 12.71
C TYR A 230 7.95 8.56 11.22
N ARG A 231 8.25 7.58 10.36
CA ARG A 231 7.84 7.66 8.96
C ARG A 231 6.32 7.55 8.89
N GLU A 232 5.71 8.34 8.00
CA GLU A 232 4.28 8.22 7.76
C GLU A 232 3.98 6.82 7.20
N GLN A 233 3.22 6.04 7.97
CA GLN A 233 2.85 4.68 7.63
C GLN A 233 1.47 4.67 6.98
N VAL A 234 1.31 3.82 5.97
CA VAL A 234 0.03 3.67 5.26
C VAL A 234 -0.46 2.24 5.42
N PRO A 235 -1.69 2.02 5.92
CA PRO A 235 -2.26 0.69 5.93
C PRO A 235 -2.50 0.25 4.49
N LEU A 236 -2.27 -1.01 4.17
CA LEU A 236 -2.40 -1.61 2.85
C LEU A 236 -3.24 -2.88 2.95
N LEU A 237 -4.23 -3.04 2.07
CA LEU A 237 -4.89 -4.32 1.85
C LEU A 237 -4.50 -4.76 0.45
N LEU A 238 -3.66 -5.78 0.37
CA LEU A 238 -3.02 -6.21 -0.88
C LEU A 238 -3.58 -7.56 -1.25
N THR A 239 -3.82 -7.79 -2.53
CA THR A 239 -4.11 -9.13 -3.03
C THR A 239 -2.76 -9.81 -3.24
N LEU A 240 -2.40 -10.81 -2.45
CA LEU A 240 -1.12 -11.51 -2.63
C LEU A 240 -1.21 -12.53 -3.78
N HIS A 241 -2.32 -13.25 -3.84
CA HIS A 241 -2.61 -14.21 -4.90
C HIS A 241 -4.10 -14.24 -5.23
N THR A 242 -4.43 -14.54 -6.49
CA THR A 242 -5.81 -14.84 -6.89
C THR A 242 -6.09 -16.34 -6.77
N GLN A 243 -7.37 -16.72 -6.77
CA GLN A 243 -7.76 -18.14 -6.75
C GLN A 243 -7.32 -18.87 -8.02
N GLU A 244 -7.24 -18.17 -9.16
CA GLU A 244 -6.74 -18.71 -10.43
C GLU A 244 -5.23 -18.93 -10.37
N GLU A 245 -4.49 -17.96 -9.84
CA GLU A 245 -3.04 -18.08 -9.62
C GLU A 245 -2.71 -19.23 -8.67
N LEU A 246 -3.47 -19.45 -7.60
CA LEU A 246 -3.27 -20.59 -6.71
C LEU A 246 -3.44 -21.94 -7.43
N LYS A 247 -4.43 -22.05 -8.32
CA LYS A 247 -4.62 -23.25 -9.15
C LYS A 247 -3.44 -23.46 -10.10
N HIS A 248 -2.86 -22.38 -10.62
CA HIS A 248 -1.67 -22.44 -11.46
C HIS A 248 -0.45 -22.85 -10.64
N LEU A 249 -0.19 -22.19 -9.50
CA LEU A 249 0.89 -22.49 -8.55
C LEU A 249 0.88 -23.96 -8.07
N ALA A 250 -0.30 -24.53 -7.88
CA ALA A 250 -0.45 -25.95 -7.51
C ALA A 250 0.16 -26.90 -8.55
N ARG A 251 0.14 -26.52 -9.84
CA ARG A 251 0.55 -27.32 -11.01
C ARG A 251 1.92 -26.97 -11.56
N VAL A 252 2.57 -25.92 -11.06
CA VAL A 252 3.88 -25.47 -11.55
C VAL A 252 4.92 -26.58 -11.45
N LYS A 253 5.65 -26.81 -12.55
CA LYS A 253 6.70 -27.85 -12.62
C LYS A 253 8.09 -27.28 -12.80
N SER A 254 8.21 -26.04 -13.24
CA SER A 254 9.48 -25.40 -13.54
C SER A 254 9.69 -24.12 -12.73
N LEU A 255 10.97 -23.78 -12.48
CA LEU A 255 11.32 -22.53 -11.80
C LEU A 255 10.94 -21.30 -12.65
N SER A 256 11.05 -21.41 -13.97
CA SER A 256 10.70 -20.32 -14.90
C SER A 256 9.21 -19.97 -14.82
N GLU A 257 8.33 -20.97 -14.83
CA GLU A 257 6.88 -20.77 -14.63
C GLU A 257 6.58 -20.10 -13.29
N LEU A 258 7.23 -20.55 -12.21
CA LEU A 258 7.05 -19.93 -10.89
C LEU A 258 7.47 -18.47 -10.91
N GLU A 259 8.62 -18.17 -11.51
CA GLU A 259 9.17 -16.82 -11.56
C GLU A 259 8.30 -15.87 -12.38
N ALA A 260 7.72 -16.34 -13.50
CA ALA A 260 6.76 -15.57 -14.29
C ALA A 260 5.49 -15.23 -13.48
N ILE A 261 4.93 -16.19 -12.73
CA ILE A 261 3.79 -15.93 -11.83
C ILE A 261 4.18 -14.92 -10.74
N GLN A 262 5.35 -15.10 -10.11
CA GLN A 262 5.82 -14.21 -9.06
C GLN A 262 6.10 -12.78 -9.57
N GLN A 263 6.57 -12.63 -10.81
CA GLN A 263 6.73 -11.33 -11.46
C GLN A 263 5.39 -10.59 -11.59
N ALA A 264 4.37 -11.28 -12.12
CA ALA A 264 3.03 -10.71 -12.26
C ALA A 264 2.44 -10.35 -10.88
N GLN A 265 2.56 -11.23 -9.89
CA GLN A 265 2.09 -10.97 -8.52
C GLN A 265 2.79 -9.78 -7.88
N MET A 266 4.11 -9.69 -8.00
CA MET A 266 4.90 -8.58 -7.48
C MET A 266 4.52 -7.26 -8.15
N ALA A 267 4.39 -7.23 -9.48
CA ALA A 267 3.99 -6.04 -10.21
C ALA A 267 2.61 -5.53 -9.76
N ARG A 268 1.66 -6.47 -9.59
CA ARG A 268 0.32 -6.19 -9.07
C ARG A 268 0.36 -5.65 -7.64
N VAL A 269 1.07 -6.32 -6.74
CA VAL A 269 1.17 -5.94 -5.31
C VAL A 269 1.83 -4.57 -5.11
N LEU A 270 2.91 -4.27 -5.85
CA LEU A 270 3.57 -2.96 -5.78
C LEU A 270 2.63 -1.85 -6.27
N THR A 271 1.93 -2.10 -7.37
CA THR A 271 1.00 -1.12 -7.95
C THR A 271 -0.25 -0.94 -7.09
N GLU A 272 -0.80 -2.00 -6.51
CA GLU A 272 -1.90 -1.93 -5.52
C GLU A 272 -1.49 -1.12 -4.28
N ALA A 273 -0.26 -1.28 -3.79
CA ALA A 273 0.26 -0.48 -2.70
C ALA A 273 0.30 1.01 -3.08
N TYR A 274 0.84 1.30 -4.27
CA TYR A 274 0.98 2.66 -4.78
C TYR A 274 -0.36 3.37 -4.94
N LEU A 275 -1.36 2.69 -5.51
CA LEU A 275 -2.74 3.21 -5.62
C LEU A 275 -3.36 3.53 -4.26
N GLN A 276 -2.95 2.83 -3.20
CA GLN A 276 -3.41 3.06 -1.82
C GLN A 276 -2.61 4.15 -1.10
N GLY A 277 -1.69 4.83 -1.79
CA GLY A 277 -0.81 5.86 -1.26
C GLY A 277 0.42 5.33 -0.52
N GLY A 278 0.67 4.01 -0.56
CA GLY A 278 1.79 3.36 0.12
C GLY A 278 2.83 2.79 -0.84
N LEU A 279 4.04 2.56 -0.32
CA LEU A 279 5.16 1.95 -1.02
C LEU A 279 5.66 0.75 -0.23
N LEU A 280 6.07 -0.30 -0.95
CA LEU A 280 6.64 -1.51 -0.37
C LEU A 280 8.12 -1.61 -0.76
N ALA A 281 8.98 -1.80 0.22
CA ALA A 281 10.37 -2.10 -0.04
C ALA A 281 10.53 -3.57 -0.47
N LEU A 282 11.64 -3.91 -1.12
CA LEU A 282 11.95 -5.30 -1.49
C LEU A 282 11.98 -6.25 -0.27
N VAL A 283 12.30 -5.74 0.92
CA VAL A 283 12.22 -6.52 2.17
C VAL A 283 10.77 -6.86 2.56
N ASP A 284 9.79 -6.03 2.20
CA ASP A 284 8.37 -6.35 2.41
C ASP A 284 7.96 -7.49 1.47
N LEU A 285 8.35 -7.44 0.19
CA LEU A 285 8.09 -8.53 -0.76
C LEU A 285 8.71 -9.86 -0.32
N GLN A 286 9.93 -9.82 0.23
CA GLN A 286 10.58 -11.01 0.79
C GLN A 286 9.70 -11.70 1.84
N GLN A 287 9.07 -10.92 2.73
CA GLN A 287 8.20 -11.47 3.78
C GLN A 287 6.85 -11.92 3.23
N LEU A 288 6.26 -11.13 2.33
CA LEU A 288 4.96 -11.41 1.73
C LEU A 288 4.94 -12.74 0.98
N PHE A 289 5.99 -13.03 0.21
CA PHE A 289 6.05 -14.21 -0.66
C PHE A 289 7.02 -15.30 -0.17
N LEU A 290 7.61 -15.13 1.01
CA LEU A 290 8.57 -16.08 1.61
C LEU A 290 9.70 -16.50 0.64
N ARG A 291 10.19 -15.53 -0.15
CA ARG A 291 11.25 -15.70 -1.15
C ARG A 291 12.39 -14.70 -0.92
N SER A 292 13.62 -15.07 -1.26
CA SER A 292 14.78 -14.24 -0.93
C SER A 292 14.76 -12.88 -1.62
N TYR A 293 15.30 -11.87 -0.92
CA TYR A 293 15.52 -10.53 -1.45
C TYR A 293 16.23 -10.54 -2.80
N GLN A 294 17.29 -11.34 -2.97
CA GLN A 294 18.03 -11.37 -4.25
C GLN A 294 17.16 -11.86 -5.40
N THR A 295 16.25 -12.80 -5.14
CA THR A 295 15.32 -13.31 -6.15
C THR A 295 14.37 -12.21 -6.59
N PHE A 296 13.67 -11.56 -5.65
CA PHE A 296 12.76 -10.46 -6.01
C PHE A 296 13.46 -9.28 -6.65
N SER A 297 14.67 -8.94 -6.19
CA SER A 297 15.47 -7.89 -6.81
C SER A 297 15.75 -8.21 -8.28
N ARG A 298 16.05 -9.48 -8.62
CA ARG A 298 16.22 -9.92 -10.02
C ARG A 298 14.89 -9.92 -10.78
N LEU A 299 13.83 -10.50 -10.22
CA LEU A 299 12.52 -10.58 -10.88
C LEU A 299 11.96 -9.19 -11.18
N LEU A 300 12.11 -8.25 -10.25
CA LEU A 300 11.73 -6.84 -10.42
C LEU A 300 12.43 -6.23 -11.62
N ARG A 301 13.75 -6.39 -11.70
CA ARG A 301 14.54 -5.87 -12.83
C ARG A 301 14.11 -6.49 -14.15
N GLN A 302 13.99 -7.80 -14.17
CA GLN A 302 13.58 -8.53 -15.37
C GLN A 302 12.22 -8.06 -15.87
N PHE A 303 11.25 -7.90 -14.96
CA PHE A 303 9.92 -7.41 -15.31
C PHE A 303 9.97 -5.99 -15.89
N MET A 304 10.71 -5.07 -15.26
CA MET A 304 10.83 -3.70 -15.77
C MET A 304 11.49 -3.63 -17.15
N VAL A 305 12.51 -4.47 -17.41
CA VAL A 305 13.17 -4.57 -18.73
C VAL A 305 12.23 -5.14 -19.78
N ASP A 306 11.60 -6.28 -19.50
CA ASP A 306 10.77 -7.02 -20.46
C ASP A 306 9.53 -6.22 -20.87
N HIS A 307 8.98 -5.46 -19.93
CA HIS A 307 7.76 -4.67 -20.14
C HIS A 307 8.02 -3.19 -20.39
N GLN A 308 9.28 -2.75 -20.41
CA GLN A 308 9.70 -1.35 -20.62
C GLN A 308 8.93 -0.34 -19.74
N MET A 309 8.72 -0.70 -18.47
CA MET A 309 7.96 0.11 -17.51
C MET A 309 8.61 0.11 -16.14
N VAL A 310 8.26 1.10 -15.31
CA VAL A 310 8.79 1.24 -13.94
C VAL A 310 7.74 0.81 -12.93
N LEU A 311 8.13 -0.05 -11.99
CA LEU A 311 7.27 -0.42 -10.86
C LEU A 311 7.44 0.56 -9.69
N PRO A 312 6.35 0.92 -8.98
CA PRO A 312 6.41 1.87 -7.88
C PRO A 312 7.04 1.22 -6.64
N THR A 313 8.25 1.64 -6.32
CA THR A 313 9.02 1.23 -5.14
C THR A 313 9.52 2.48 -4.41
N PRO A 314 9.93 2.39 -3.13
CA PRO A 314 10.55 3.51 -2.44
C PRO A 314 11.69 4.15 -3.24
N GLY A 315 12.56 3.34 -3.86
CA GLY A 315 13.69 3.86 -4.65
C GLY A 315 13.32 4.43 -6.02
N THR A 316 12.13 4.14 -6.56
CA THR A 316 11.68 4.76 -7.82
C THR A 316 10.83 6.00 -7.57
N ILE A 317 10.04 6.02 -6.49
CA ILE A 317 9.11 7.10 -6.20
C ILE A 317 9.75 8.18 -5.31
N LEU A 318 10.48 7.80 -4.26
CA LEU A 318 11.07 8.77 -3.33
C LEU A 318 12.39 9.36 -3.85
N ASP A 319 13.19 8.58 -4.60
CA ASP A 319 14.46 9.05 -5.16
C ASP A 319 14.26 9.85 -6.47
N ALA A 320 13.13 9.67 -7.18
CA ALA A 320 12.75 10.52 -8.30
C ALA A 320 12.40 11.97 -7.88
N GLY A 321 12.37 12.27 -6.58
CA GLY A 321 12.02 13.59 -6.06
C GLY A 321 10.58 13.98 -6.40
N SER A 322 10.31 15.28 -6.51
CA SER A 322 8.97 15.81 -6.84
C SER A 322 8.42 15.33 -8.20
N ALA A 323 9.27 14.73 -9.03
CA ALA A 323 8.97 14.40 -10.42
C ALA A 323 7.96 13.26 -10.62
N MET A 324 7.66 12.41 -9.62
CA MET A 324 6.80 11.23 -9.80
C MET A 324 6.02 10.81 -8.54
N THR A 325 5.20 11.69 -7.94
CA THR A 325 4.57 11.32 -6.63
C THR A 325 3.07 11.09 -6.63
N HIS A 326 2.21 11.94 -7.19
CA HIS A 326 0.73 11.70 -7.20
C HIS A 326 0.00 12.37 -8.35
N LYS A 327 0.64 13.39 -8.90
CA LYS A 327 0.17 14.25 -9.97
C LYS A 327 -0.06 13.49 -11.28
N ASP A 328 0.87 12.62 -11.68
CA ASP A 328 0.73 11.83 -12.91
C ASP A 328 -0.46 10.86 -12.82
N ILE A 329 -0.71 10.30 -11.64
CA ILE A 329 -1.87 9.44 -11.38
C ILE A 329 -3.17 10.25 -11.46
N ILE A 330 -3.22 11.39 -10.75
CA ILE A 330 -4.40 12.27 -10.71
C ILE A 330 -4.73 12.76 -12.13
N ILE A 331 -3.74 13.29 -12.85
CA ILE A 331 -3.90 13.76 -14.22
C ILE A 331 -4.19 12.60 -15.17
N GLY A 332 -3.58 11.43 -14.98
CA GLY A 332 -3.85 10.24 -15.78
C GLY A 332 -5.30 9.74 -15.62
N PHE A 333 -5.85 9.72 -14.40
CA PHE A 333 -7.26 9.39 -14.18
C PHE A 333 -8.18 10.48 -14.74
N TYR A 334 -7.81 11.74 -14.56
CA TYR A 334 -8.56 12.87 -15.12
C TYR A 334 -8.66 12.80 -16.65
N LEU A 335 -7.55 12.52 -17.34
CA LEU A 335 -7.51 12.37 -18.79
C LEU A 335 -8.30 11.15 -19.28
N LYS A 336 -8.50 10.14 -18.42
CA LYS A 336 -9.40 8.98 -18.67
C LYS A 336 -10.87 9.29 -18.37
N GLY A 337 -11.22 10.50 -17.95
CA GLY A 337 -12.59 10.95 -17.72
C GLY A 337 -13.16 10.65 -16.33
N TYR A 338 -12.32 10.31 -15.35
CA TYR A 338 -12.78 10.15 -13.96
C TYR A 338 -13.09 11.51 -13.34
N PHE A 339 -14.14 11.59 -12.50
CA PHE A 339 -14.50 12.81 -11.79
C PHE A 339 -13.54 13.09 -10.63
N SER A 340 -13.33 14.36 -10.29
CA SER A 340 -12.44 14.77 -9.20
C SER A 340 -12.74 14.08 -7.87
N HIS A 341 -14.01 13.88 -7.53
CA HIS A 341 -14.41 13.19 -6.29
C HIS A 341 -14.02 11.71 -6.28
N ASP A 342 -14.13 11.03 -7.43
CA ASP A 342 -13.71 9.64 -7.59
C ASP A 342 -12.20 9.53 -7.54
N ILE A 343 -11.49 10.42 -8.21
CA ILE A 343 -10.04 10.51 -8.17
C ILE A 343 -9.57 10.76 -6.73
N ALA A 344 -10.19 11.69 -6.02
CA ALA A 344 -9.89 12.01 -4.62
C ALA A 344 -10.08 10.78 -3.70
N ARG A 345 -11.15 10.03 -3.89
CA ARG A 345 -11.41 8.78 -3.17
C ARG A 345 -10.37 7.70 -3.51
N ILE A 346 -10.01 7.56 -4.78
CA ILE A 346 -9.04 6.59 -5.28
C ILE A 346 -7.63 6.91 -4.75
N THR A 347 -7.20 8.17 -4.83
CA THR A 347 -5.85 8.61 -4.48
C THR A 347 -5.71 9.11 -3.04
N ARG A 348 -6.79 9.07 -2.26
CA ARG A 348 -6.87 9.57 -0.87
C ARG A 348 -6.43 11.01 -0.70
N HIS A 349 -6.77 11.83 -1.68
CA HIS A 349 -6.63 13.28 -1.61
C HIS A 349 -7.97 13.90 -1.19
N SER A 350 -7.94 15.15 -0.71
CA SER A 350 -9.18 15.91 -0.64
C SER A 350 -9.61 16.29 -2.07
N PRO A 351 -10.92 16.38 -2.37
CA PRO A 351 -11.40 16.85 -3.66
C PRO A 351 -10.74 18.17 -4.08
N GLU A 352 -10.56 19.10 -3.14
CA GLU A 352 -9.95 20.41 -3.37
C GLU A 352 -8.45 20.30 -3.74
N ALA A 353 -7.76 19.29 -3.21
CA ALA A 353 -6.37 19.02 -3.57
C ALA A 353 -6.29 18.44 -4.99
N VAL A 354 -7.20 17.54 -5.35
CA VAL A 354 -7.30 16.98 -6.71
C VAL A 354 -7.63 18.06 -7.73
N ASP A 355 -8.65 18.88 -7.47
CA ASP A 355 -9.06 19.99 -8.34
C ASP A 355 -7.90 20.96 -8.56
N ARG A 356 -7.11 21.26 -7.52
CA ARG A 356 -5.93 22.10 -7.66
C ARG A 356 -4.89 21.53 -8.62
N TYR A 357 -4.65 20.22 -8.59
CA TYR A 357 -3.73 19.57 -9.54
C TYR A 357 -4.27 19.62 -10.96
N ILE A 358 -5.57 19.36 -11.14
CA ILE A 358 -6.24 19.40 -12.43
C ILE A 358 -6.22 20.83 -13.00
N ASP A 359 -6.59 21.83 -12.22
CA ASP A 359 -6.59 23.24 -12.62
C ASP A 359 -5.19 23.71 -13.05
N ASP A 360 -4.18 23.39 -12.25
CA ASP A 360 -2.80 23.77 -12.56
C ASP A 360 -2.31 23.06 -13.84
N PHE A 361 -2.67 21.80 -14.05
CA PHE A 361 -2.41 21.08 -15.29
C PHE A 361 -3.09 21.72 -16.49
N GLU A 362 -4.39 22.02 -16.41
CA GLU A 362 -5.13 22.63 -17.51
C GLU A 362 -4.59 24.01 -17.88
N ARG A 363 -4.21 24.81 -16.88
CA ARG A 363 -3.54 26.09 -17.11
C ARG A 363 -2.23 25.91 -17.87
N VAL A 364 -1.38 24.97 -17.45
CA VAL A 364 -0.12 24.68 -18.16
C VAL A 364 -0.40 24.12 -19.56
N LEU A 365 -1.42 23.28 -19.72
CA LEU A 365 -1.84 22.71 -21.00
C LEU A 365 -2.21 23.80 -22.00
N ILE A 366 -3.02 24.78 -21.59
CA ILE A 366 -3.40 25.94 -22.41
C ILE A 366 -2.15 26.77 -22.75
N LEU A 367 -1.32 27.14 -21.76
CA LEU A 367 -0.13 27.95 -22.03
C LEU A 367 0.87 27.23 -22.95
N HIS A 368 0.96 25.91 -22.86
CA HIS A 368 1.74 25.08 -23.77
C HIS A 368 1.22 25.14 -25.21
N THR A 369 -0.10 25.20 -25.44
CA THR A 369 -0.63 25.35 -26.81
C THR A 369 -0.22 26.66 -27.49
N TYR A 370 -0.07 27.74 -26.72
CA TYR A 370 0.41 29.04 -27.21
C TYR A 370 1.94 29.13 -27.31
N GLY A 371 2.67 28.06 -26.96
CA GLY A 371 4.13 28.01 -27.11
C GLY A 371 4.89 28.95 -26.18
N LEU A 372 4.32 29.31 -25.03
CA LEU A 372 4.97 30.19 -24.06
C LEU A 372 6.23 29.53 -23.46
N PRO A 373 7.27 30.30 -23.08
CA PRO A 373 8.45 29.75 -22.43
C PRO A 373 8.15 29.38 -20.96
N LEU A 374 8.84 28.35 -20.46
CA LEU A 374 8.65 27.75 -19.13
C LEU A 374 8.65 28.79 -17.99
N GLU A 375 9.62 29.72 -18.00
CA GLU A 375 9.73 30.77 -16.98
C GLU A 375 8.52 31.71 -16.95
N LEU A 376 7.94 31.99 -18.13
CA LEU A 376 6.75 32.82 -18.22
C LEU A 376 5.52 32.05 -17.76
N MET A 377 5.41 30.76 -18.12
CA MET A 377 4.33 29.90 -17.62
C MET A 377 4.35 29.81 -16.08
N ALA A 378 5.53 29.60 -15.49
CA ALA A 378 5.71 29.54 -14.04
C ALA A 378 5.20 30.80 -13.34
N ARG A 379 5.52 31.98 -13.88
CA ARG A 379 5.03 33.27 -13.38
C ARG A 379 3.51 33.40 -13.51
N VAL A 380 2.94 33.04 -14.65
CA VAL A 380 1.50 33.16 -14.93
C VAL A 380 0.67 32.23 -14.03
N VAL A 381 1.10 30.97 -13.89
CA VAL A 381 0.41 29.97 -13.05
C VAL A 381 0.71 30.18 -11.56
N LYS A 382 1.66 31.09 -11.21
CA LYS A 382 2.15 31.33 -9.84
C LYS A 382 2.66 30.05 -9.19
N ARG A 383 3.40 29.25 -9.96
CA ARG A 383 4.01 27.99 -9.52
C ARG A 383 5.51 28.01 -9.80
N GLY A 384 6.27 27.19 -9.07
CA GLY A 384 7.70 27.06 -9.32
C GLY A 384 7.98 26.50 -10.71
N PRO A 385 9.08 26.90 -11.37
CA PRO A 385 9.44 26.45 -12.72
C PRO A 385 9.56 24.92 -12.80
N THR A 386 10.06 24.27 -11.75
CA THR A 386 10.12 22.81 -11.64
C THR A 386 8.75 22.15 -11.75
N LEU A 387 7.73 22.70 -11.08
CA LEU A 387 6.37 22.15 -11.10
C LEU A 387 5.72 22.28 -12.48
N VAL A 388 6.01 23.37 -13.19
CA VAL A 388 5.57 23.56 -14.57
C VAL A 388 6.28 22.60 -15.52
N ALA A 389 7.58 22.39 -15.35
CA ALA A 389 8.35 21.41 -16.11
C ALA A 389 7.74 20.00 -16.00
N GLU A 390 7.37 19.61 -14.79
CA GLU A 390 6.70 18.32 -14.54
C GLU A 390 5.35 18.23 -15.27
N TYR A 391 4.53 19.28 -15.28
CA TYR A 391 3.27 19.26 -16.06
C TYR A 391 3.54 19.14 -17.57
N LEU A 392 4.58 19.80 -18.08
CA LEU A 392 4.98 19.69 -19.49
C LEU A 392 5.42 18.27 -19.85
N ASN A 393 6.10 17.56 -18.94
CA ASN A 393 6.44 16.16 -19.13
C ASN A 393 5.19 15.28 -19.23
N ILE A 394 4.21 15.46 -18.33
CA ILE A 394 2.93 14.74 -18.39
C ILE A 394 2.21 14.99 -19.73
N ILE A 395 2.25 16.24 -20.22
CA ILE A 395 1.66 16.60 -21.51
C ILE A 395 2.34 15.82 -22.65
N ALA A 396 3.67 15.78 -22.67
CA ALA A 396 4.43 15.06 -23.69
C ALA A 396 4.17 13.55 -23.67
N GLU A 397 3.89 12.97 -22.49
CA GLU A 397 3.55 11.55 -22.35
C GLU A 397 2.15 11.21 -22.87
N HIS A 398 1.17 12.11 -22.70
CA HIS A 398 -0.24 11.85 -23.01
C HIS A 398 -0.69 12.41 -24.36
N PHE A 399 0.02 13.39 -24.91
CA PHE A 399 -0.30 14.04 -26.17
C PHE A 399 0.90 13.95 -27.12
N PRO A 400 0.78 13.27 -28.28
CA PRO A 400 1.90 13.06 -29.20
C PRO A 400 2.36 14.36 -29.85
N ASP A 401 1.46 15.32 -30.05
CA ASP A 401 1.75 16.62 -30.63
C ASP A 401 0.84 17.73 -30.08
N ARG A 402 1.10 18.98 -30.48
CA ARG A 402 0.30 20.14 -30.06
C ARG A 402 -1.11 20.14 -30.65
N GLU A 403 -1.36 19.45 -31.76
CA GLU A 403 -2.70 19.36 -32.36
C GLU A 403 -3.61 18.41 -31.57
N ALA A 404 -3.05 17.34 -30.99
CA ALA A 404 -3.74 16.47 -30.05
C ALA A 404 -4.16 17.25 -28.79
N VAL A 405 -3.29 18.14 -28.29
CA VAL A 405 -3.63 19.04 -27.17
C VAL A 405 -4.78 19.99 -27.54
N LYS A 406 -4.70 20.66 -28.72
CA LYS A 406 -5.77 21.55 -29.19
C LYS A 406 -7.09 20.81 -29.38
N SER A 407 -7.04 19.57 -29.90
CA SER A 407 -8.22 18.73 -30.08
C SER A 407 -8.89 18.37 -28.75
N HIS A 408 -8.09 18.00 -27.74
CA HIS A 408 -8.58 17.75 -26.38
C HIS A 408 -9.24 18.99 -25.77
N LEU A 409 -8.62 20.16 -25.91
CA LEU A 409 -9.18 21.40 -25.38
C LEU A 409 -10.45 21.86 -26.13
N ARG A 410 -10.54 21.63 -27.45
CA ARG A 410 -11.77 21.87 -28.22
C ARG A 410 -12.92 20.99 -27.78
N LEU A 411 -12.66 19.71 -27.49
CA LEU A 411 -13.66 18.79 -26.92
C LEU A 411 -14.22 19.29 -25.59
N LYS A 412 -13.43 20.05 -24.82
CA LYS A 412 -13.85 20.70 -23.58
C LYS A 412 -14.52 22.07 -23.76
N GLY A 413 -14.75 22.50 -25.00
CA GLY A 413 -15.41 23.77 -25.29
C GLY A 413 -14.50 25.00 -25.20
N VAL A 414 -13.17 24.81 -25.12
CA VAL A 414 -12.22 25.93 -25.18
C VAL A 414 -12.10 26.39 -26.63
N LYS A 415 -12.35 27.68 -26.89
CA LYS A 415 -12.11 28.30 -28.20
C LYS A 415 -10.62 28.62 -28.34
N ILE A 416 -9.93 27.91 -29.24
CA ILE A 416 -8.47 28.01 -29.48
C ILE A 416 -8.21 28.19 -30.96
#